data_AF-A5DP56-F1
#
_entry.id   AF-A5DP56-F1
#
_cell.length_a   1.000
_cell.length_b   1.000
_cell.length_c   1.000
_cell.angle_alpha   90.00
_cell.angle_beta   90.00
_cell.angle_gamma   90.00
#
_symmetry.space_group_name_H-M   'P 1'
#
loop_
_entity.id
_entity.type
_entity.pdbx_description
1 polymer ?
#
loop_
_entity_poly.entity_id
_entity_poly.type
_entity_poly.pdbx_seq_one_letter_code
_entity_poly.pdbx_strand_id
1 'polypeptide(L)'
;MVPSSEHVAEELDKEYIAKLSAFLKDFTVAKSEVPGAIMRVSYKAWVFNAPLLIQNLFNYLKGLGVQAHRKKLKSIDEAFDAETKAVFNCTGNGAATLEGVSDKKCYPTRGQVVVVSAPHINECVSLWTDTSTYIIKRPDSALHEVVLGGFYQGGNSDPNTYGDESKNILERTTRLFPKLLTENPLGTTLESLPVIRVVAGIRPTRQGGARIETETRNGGQIIVHNYGAGGEGYLCGLGMSHEAVQLAIS
;
A
#
# COMPACT_ATOMS: atom_id res chain seq x y z
N MET A 1 16.83 -3.33 4.85
CA MET A 1 15.80 -3.07 5.88
C MET A 1 16.01 -1.68 6.46
N VAL A 2 14.92 -0.98 6.78
CA VAL A 2 14.92 0.42 7.23
C VAL A 2 14.42 0.46 8.69
N PRO A 3 15.10 1.18 9.60
CA PRO A 3 14.57 1.44 10.94
C PRO A 3 13.16 2.05 10.83
N SER A 4 12.21 1.48 11.56
CA SER A 4 10.80 1.87 11.48
C SER A 4 10.22 1.96 12.88
N SER A 5 9.37 2.96 13.11
CA SER A 5 8.63 3.09 14.35
C SER A 5 7.18 3.45 14.08
N GLU A 6 6.28 2.82 14.81
CA GLU A 6 4.84 3.10 14.74
C GLU A 6 4.33 3.54 16.09
N HIS A 7 3.65 4.67 16.12
CA HIS A 7 3.00 5.24 17.29
C HIS A 7 1.50 4.97 17.18
N VAL A 8 0.89 4.45 18.25
CA VAL A 8 -0.52 4.03 18.25
C VAL A 8 -1.27 4.63 19.45
N ALA A 9 -2.52 5.00 19.22
CA ALA A 9 -3.42 5.56 20.25
C ALA A 9 -3.95 4.50 21.24
N GLU A 10 -3.83 3.22 20.91
CA GLU A 10 -4.40 2.10 21.65
C GLU A 10 -3.33 1.07 22.01
N GLU A 11 -3.55 0.31 23.08
CA GLU A 11 -2.67 -0.81 23.43
C GLU A 11 -2.90 -1.96 22.43
N LEU A 12 -1.81 -2.49 21.88
CA LEU A 12 -1.88 -3.70 21.06
C LEU A 12 -2.08 -4.90 21.98
N ASP A 13 -2.85 -5.85 21.48
CA ASP A 13 -3.01 -7.15 22.12
C ASP A 13 -1.65 -7.85 22.33
N LYS A 14 -1.49 -8.51 23.48
CA LYS A 14 -0.23 -9.14 23.87
C LYS A 14 0.13 -10.33 22.98
N GLU A 15 -0.85 -11.10 22.53
CA GLU A 15 -0.63 -12.21 21.62
C GLU A 15 -0.20 -11.70 20.24
N TYR A 16 -0.81 -10.59 19.80
CA TYR A 16 -0.40 -9.90 18.58
C TYR A 16 1.04 -9.38 18.66
N ILE A 17 1.42 -8.72 19.76
CA ILE A 17 2.81 -8.29 20.02
C ILE A 17 3.77 -9.48 19.98
N ALA A 18 3.41 -10.60 20.62
CA ALA A 18 4.24 -11.80 20.62
C ALA A 18 4.48 -12.33 19.19
N LYS A 19 3.42 -12.39 18.35
CA LYS A 19 3.52 -12.77 16.94
C LYS A 19 4.42 -11.82 16.15
N LEU A 20 4.27 -10.50 16.33
CA LEU A 20 5.12 -9.51 15.68
C LEU A 20 6.59 -9.68 16.09
N SER A 21 6.86 -9.86 17.38
CA SER A 21 8.23 -9.99 17.91
C SER A 21 8.96 -11.24 17.42
N ALA A 22 8.23 -12.30 17.07
CA ALA A 22 8.80 -13.54 16.56
C ALA A 22 9.29 -13.41 15.10
N PHE A 23 8.73 -12.47 14.34
CA PHE A 23 9.03 -12.30 12.91
C PHE A 23 9.84 -11.02 12.61
N LEU A 24 9.57 -9.93 13.35
CA LEU A 24 10.20 -8.63 13.11
C LEU A 24 11.55 -8.52 13.80
N LYS A 25 12.56 -8.12 13.02
CA LYS A 25 13.92 -7.91 13.52
C LYS A 25 14.00 -6.63 14.35
N ASP A 26 14.76 -6.69 15.45
CA ASP A 26 15.01 -5.58 16.38
C ASP A 26 13.70 -5.00 16.96
N PHE A 27 12.69 -5.85 17.16
CA PHE A 27 11.38 -5.44 17.65
C PHE A 27 11.41 -5.03 19.12
N THR A 28 10.91 -3.84 19.41
CA THR A 28 10.82 -3.28 20.76
C THR A 28 9.48 -2.57 20.95
N VAL A 29 9.02 -2.53 22.20
CA VAL A 29 7.80 -1.82 22.62
C VAL A 29 8.19 -0.83 23.71
N ALA A 30 7.68 0.40 23.60
CA ALA A 30 7.91 1.47 24.57
C ALA A 30 6.66 2.36 24.69
N LYS A 31 6.64 3.21 25.71
CA LYS A 31 5.67 4.31 25.79
C LYS A 31 5.96 5.33 24.68
N SER A 32 4.92 5.85 24.03
CA SER A 32 5.06 6.92 23.05
C SER A 32 5.18 8.29 23.74
N GLU A 33 6.05 9.14 23.22
CA GLU A 33 6.15 10.58 23.59
C GLU A 33 5.36 11.48 22.63
N VAL A 34 4.83 10.92 21.54
CA VAL A 34 4.04 11.65 20.54
C VAL A 34 2.62 11.88 21.08
N PRO A 35 2.13 13.14 21.09
CA PRO A 35 0.76 13.44 21.52
C PRO A 35 -0.29 12.62 20.76
N GLY A 36 -1.25 12.06 21.50
CA GLY A 36 -2.31 11.20 20.95
C GLY A 36 -1.95 9.72 20.82
N ALA A 37 -0.67 9.36 20.96
CA ALA A 37 -0.23 7.97 21.02
C ALA A 37 0.21 7.57 22.42
N ILE A 38 -0.20 6.39 22.87
CA ILE A 38 0.15 5.85 24.19
C ILE A 38 1.30 4.85 24.11
N MET A 39 1.52 4.23 22.95
CA MET A 39 2.52 3.20 22.75
C MET A 39 3.27 3.41 21.44
N ARG A 40 4.54 3.02 21.43
CA ARG A 40 5.42 2.98 20.27
C ARG A 40 5.98 1.57 20.10
N VAL A 41 5.87 1.02 18.90
CA VAL A 41 6.65 -0.15 18.48
C VAL A 41 7.79 0.28 17.57
N SER A 42 8.92 -0.39 17.61
CA SER A 42 10.06 -0.09 16.73
C SER A 42 10.74 -1.36 16.29
N TYR A 43 11.14 -1.42 15.01
CA TYR A 43 11.66 -2.63 14.37
C TYR A 43 12.38 -2.28 13.05
N LYS A 44 12.98 -3.27 12.39
CA LYS A 44 13.52 -3.13 11.03
C LYS A 44 12.53 -3.66 9.99
N ALA A 45 12.04 -2.76 9.14
CA ALA A 45 11.07 -3.09 8.09
C ALA A 45 11.73 -3.35 6.74
N TRP A 46 11.08 -4.17 5.92
CA TRP A 46 11.24 -4.11 4.47
C TRP A 46 10.39 -2.96 3.94
N VAL A 47 11.01 -2.10 3.14
CA VAL A 47 10.34 -0.98 2.50
C VAL A 47 10.56 -1.11 1.01
N PHE A 48 9.56 -0.78 0.21
CA PHE A 48 9.61 -1.00 -1.23
C PHE A 48 9.63 0.32 -1.99
N ASN A 49 10.46 0.37 -3.01
CA ASN A 49 10.25 1.29 -4.12
C ASN A 49 9.21 0.67 -5.06
N ALA A 50 7.93 0.97 -4.81
CA ALA A 50 6.79 0.39 -5.50
C ALA A 50 6.91 0.42 -7.06
N PRO A 51 7.20 1.57 -7.70
CA PRO A 51 7.41 1.61 -9.15
C PRO A 51 8.54 0.71 -9.64
N LEU A 52 9.69 0.73 -8.95
CA LEU A 52 10.84 -0.08 -9.32
C LEU A 52 10.56 -1.58 -9.15
N LEU A 53 9.90 -1.96 -8.05
CA LEU A 53 9.51 -3.34 -7.78
C LEU A 53 8.59 -3.88 -8.88
N ILE A 54 7.54 -3.15 -9.24
CA ILE A 54 6.61 -3.58 -10.31
C ILE A 54 7.34 -3.69 -11.65
N GLN A 55 8.20 -2.73 -11.99
CA GLN A 55 8.94 -2.77 -13.25
C GLN A 55 9.88 -3.99 -13.32
N ASN A 56 10.57 -4.30 -12.22
CA ASN A 56 11.46 -5.45 -12.13
C ASN A 56 10.68 -6.77 -12.21
N LEU A 57 9.55 -6.88 -11.51
CA LEU A 57 8.67 -8.05 -11.58
C LEU A 57 8.13 -8.25 -13.01
N PHE A 58 7.68 -7.17 -13.66
CA PHE A 58 7.22 -7.23 -15.05
C PHE A 58 8.32 -7.72 -15.99
N ASN A 59 9.52 -7.15 -15.89
CA ASN A 59 10.66 -7.55 -16.73
C ASN A 59 11.07 -9.01 -16.47
N TYR A 60 11.07 -9.44 -15.22
CA TYR A 60 11.35 -10.83 -14.83
C TYR A 60 10.34 -11.79 -15.47
N LEU A 61 9.05 -11.51 -15.36
CA LEU A 61 7.98 -12.33 -15.97
C LEU A 61 8.09 -12.35 -17.50
N LYS A 62 8.38 -11.21 -18.12
CA LYS A 62 8.66 -11.13 -19.57
C LYS A 62 9.83 -12.03 -19.98
N GLY A 63 10.91 -12.06 -19.17
CA GLY A 63 12.07 -12.93 -19.39
C GLY A 63 11.75 -14.42 -19.27
N LEU A 64 10.74 -14.78 -18.47
CA LEU A 64 10.20 -16.14 -18.37
C LEU A 64 9.24 -16.51 -19.51
N GLY A 65 9.02 -15.61 -20.48
CA GLY A 65 8.13 -15.86 -21.62
C GLY A 65 6.68 -15.42 -21.41
N VAL A 66 6.34 -14.79 -20.27
CA VAL A 66 4.98 -14.25 -20.06
C VAL A 66 4.67 -13.20 -21.12
N GLN A 67 3.52 -13.32 -21.77
CA GLN A 67 3.02 -12.34 -22.73
C GLN A 67 2.18 -11.28 -22.02
N ALA A 68 2.29 -10.03 -22.47
CA ALA A 68 1.59 -8.90 -21.86
C ALA A 68 0.76 -8.21 -22.94
N HIS A 69 -0.53 -8.05 -22.67
CA HIS A 69 -1.49 -7.46 -23.59
C HIS A 69 -2.21 -6.32 -22.89
N ARG A 70 -2.26 -5.15 -23.54
CA ARG A 70 -3.05 -4.02 -23.05
C ARG A 70 -4.47 -4.16 -23.61
N LYS A 71 -5.44 -4.49 -22.74
CA LYS A 71 -6.85 -4.62 -23.09
C LYS A 71 -7.73 -4.07 -21.97
N LYS A 72 -8.88 -3.48 -22.32
CA LYS A 72 -9.95 -3.12 -21.39
C LYS A 72 -11.09 -4.11 -21.59
N LEU A 73 -11.34 -4.95 -20.60
CA LEU A 73 -12.42 -5.93 -20.63
C LEU A 73 -13.70 -5.32 -20.08
N LYS A 74 -14.85 -5.61 -20.69
CA LYS A 74 -16.16 -5.26 -20.11
C LYS A 74 -16.69 -6.39 -19.24
N SER A 75 -16.50 -7.63 -19.67
CA SER A 75 -16.77 -8.85 -18.90
C SER A 75 -15.50 -9.63 -18.57
N ILE A 76 -15.51 -10.34 -17.44
CA ILE A 76 -14.48 -11.33 -17.11
C ILE A 76 -14.42 -12.47 -18.14
N ASP A 77 -15.52 -12.74 -18.85
CA ASP A 77 -15.57 -13.77 -19.90
C ASP A 77 -14.64 -13.43 -21.08
N GLU A 78 -14.37 -12.15 -21.33
CA GLU A 78 -13.46 -11.71 -22.39
C GLU A 78 -11.97 -12.02 -22.10
N ALA A 79 -11.66 -12.55 -20.91
CA ALA A 79 -10.35 -13.07 -20.54
C ALA A 79 -10.14 -14.54 -20.94
N PHE A 80 -11.21 -15.23 -21.37
CA PHE A 80 -11.11 -16.60 -21.88
C PHE A 80 -10.97 -16.63 -23.39
N ASP A 81 -10.06 -17.47 -23.87
CA ASP A 81 -10.02 -18.00 -25.23
C ASP A 81 -10.08 -19.54 -25.20
N ALA A 82 -9.88 -20.18 -26.36
CA ALA A 82 -9.95 -21.63 -26.48
C ALA A 82 -8.83 -22.37 -25.71
N GLU A 83 -7.72 -21.70 -25.41
CA GLU A 83 -6.56 -22.27 -24.73
C GLU A 83 -6.55 -21.95 -23.22
N THR A 84 -7.26 -20.90 -22.80
CA THR A 84 -7.36 -20.49 -21.39
C THR A 84 -7.87 -21.62 -20.49
N LYS A 85 -7.02 -22.06 -19.55
CA LYS A 85 -7.39 -23.06 -18.53
C LYS A 85 -7.99 -22.43 -17.27
N ALA A 86 -7.49 -21.26 -16.89
CA ALA A 86 -7.98 -20.51 -15.74
C ALA A 86 -7.74 -19.02 -15.93
N VAL A 87 -8.56 -18.19 -15.28
CA VAL A 87 -8.39 -16.73 -15.21
C VAL A 87 -8.18 -16.32 -13.77
N PHE A 88 -7.08 -15.62 -13.50
CA PHE A 88 -6.84 -14.97 -12.22
C PHE A 88 -7.38 -13.53 -12.26
N ASN A 89 -8.48 -13.29 -11.56
CA ASN A 89 -9.08 -11.96 -11.47
C ASN A 89 -8.36 -11.11 -10.41
N CYS A 90 -7.41 -10.29 -10.85
CA CYS A 90 -6.65 -9.34 -10.02
C CYS A 90 -7.00 -7.86 -10.30
N THR A 91 -8.27 -7.57 -10.59
CA THR A 91 -8.70 -6.26 -11.13
C THR A 91 -8.86 -5.14 -10.09
N GLY A 92 -8.66 -5.42 -8.79
CA GLY A 92 -8.78 -4.42 -7.73
C GLY A 92 -10.16 -3.73 -7.73
N ASN A 93 -10.19 -2.40 -7.80
CA ASN A 93 -11.44 -1.63 -7.89
C ASN A 93 -12.29 -1.99 -9.12
N GLY A 94 -11.69 -2.54 -10.18
CA GLY A 94 -12.42 -2.99 -11.37
C GLY A 94 -13.47 -4.06 -11.07
N ALA A 95 -13.25 -4.89 -10.04
CA ALA A 95 -14.17 -5.96 -9.65
C ALA A 95 -15.58 -5.46 -9.30
N ALA A 96 -15.74 -4.20 -8.88
CA ALA A 96 -17.03 -3.59 -8.57
C ALA A 96 -17.97 -3.47 -9.79
N THR A 97 -17.39 -3.34 -10.98
CA THR A 97 -18.10 -3.00 -12.23
C THR A 97 -17.86 -3.99 -13.37
N LEU A 98 -16.86 -4.88 -13.25
CA LEU A 98 -16.59 -5.91 -14.24
C LEU A 98 -17.78 -6.86 -14.35
N GLU A 99 -18.35 -7.00 -15.55
CA GLU A 99 -19.47 -7.91 -15.80
C GLU A 99 -19.03 -9.36 -15.52
N GLY A 100 -19.94 -10.15 -14.96
CA GLY A 100 -19.64 -11.48 -14.43
C GLY A 100 -18.92 -11.50 -13.09
N VAL A 101 -18.54 -10.35 -12.51
CA VAL A 101 -18.02 -10.27 -11.12
C VAL A 101 -18.89 -9.35 -10.28
N SER A 102 -18.95 -8.06 -10.64
CA SER A 102 -19.85 -7.06 -10.05
C SER A 102 -19.90 -7.04 -8.51
N ASP A 103 -18.74 -7.20 -7.86
CA ASP A 103 -18.64 -7.32 -6.41
C ASP A 103 -18.92 -5.98 -5.71
N LYS A 104 -20.15 -5.81 -5.22
CA LYS A 104 -20.62 -4.58 -4.57
C LYS A 104 -19.96 -4.30 -3.22
N LYS A 105 -19.18 -5.24 -2.68
CA LYS A 105 -18.36 -5.00 -1.49
C LYS A 105 -17.10 -4.20 -1.82
N CYS A 106 -16.70 -4.11 -3.08
CA CYS A 106 -15.55 -3.31 -3.50
C CYS A 106 -15.90 -1.82 -3.57
N TYR A 107 -15.06 -0.99 -2.97
CA TYR A 107 -15.23 0.45 -2.98
C TYR A 107 -13.86 1.16 -2.99
N PRO A 108 -13.79 2.34 -3.63
CA PRO A 108 -12.56 3.11 -3.69
C PRO A 108 -12.24 3.68 -2.31
N THR A 109 -10.96 3.72 -1.95
CA THR A 109 -10.49 4.53 -0.81
C THR A 109 -9.37 5.43 -1.26
N ARG A 110 -9.68 6.72 -1.42
CA ARG A 110 -8.72 7.74 -1.84
C ARG A 110 -7.68 7.99 -0.75
N GLY A 111 -6.43 8.17 -1.17
CA GLY A 111 -5.36 8.68 -0.33
C GLY A 111 -4.45 9.61 -1.09
N GLN A 112 -4.25 10.80 -0.54
CA GLN A 112 -3.27 11.75 -1.03
C GLN A 112 -1.95 11.64 -0.24
N VAL A 113 -0.84 11.81 -0.96
CA VAL A 113 0.52 11.89 -0.41
C VAL A 113 1.28 13.04 -1.05
N VAL A 114 2.27 13.56 -0.32
CA VAL A 114 3.29 14.49 -0.83
C VAL A 114 4.61 13.75 -0.87
N VAL A 115 5.30 13.78 -2.01
CA VAL A 115 6.62 13.17 -2.16
C VAL A 115 7.67 14.27 -2.15
N VAL A 116 8.62 14.19 -1.22
CA VAL A 116 9.72 15.15 -1.07
C VAL A 116 11.07 14.48 -1.34
N SER A 117 12.08 15.28 -1.67
CA SER A 117 13.48 14.84 -1.61
C SER A 117 14.03 15.09 -0.21
N ALA A 118 14.47 14.05 0.49
CA ALA A 118 14.99 14.19 1.85
C ALA A 118 16.14 13.19 2.08
N PRO A 119 17.34 13.47 1.56
CA PRO A 119 18.50 12.55 1.65
C PRO A 119 18.97 12.28 3.08
N HIS A 120 18.67 13.17 4.02
CA HIS A 120 18.98 13.02 5.44
C HIS A 120 18.09 11.98 6.14
N ILE A 121 16.93 11.64 5.57
CA ILE A 121 15.96 10.75 6.20
C ILE A 121 16.26 9.28 5.88
N ASN A 122 16.52 8.51 6.93
CA ASN A 122 16.95 7.12 6.85
C ASN A 122 16.06 6.14 7.62
N GLU A 123 14.89 6.59 8.07
CA GLU A 123 13.95 5.82 8.87
C GLU A 123 12.50 6.04 8.40
N CYS A 124 11.60 5.15 8.78
CA CYS A 124 10.17 5.29 8.57
C CYS A 124 9.47 5.54 9.91
N VAL A 125 8.47 6.42 9.92
CA VAL A 125 7.71 6.75 11.13
C VAL A 125 6.23 6.83 10.78
N SER A 126 5.38 6.19 11.57
CA SER A 126 3.92 6.32 11.46
C SER A 126 3.27 6.66 12.78
N LEU A 127 2.12 7.31 12.70
CA LEU A 127 1.20 7.62 13.79
C LEU A 127 -0.21 7.21 13.37
N TRP A 128 -0.79 6.32 14.15
CA TRP A 128 -2.14 5.79 13.99
C TRP A 128 -3.02 6.28 15.13
N THR A 129 -3.69 7.41 14.89
CA THR A 129 -4.71 8.00 15.78
C THR A 129 -6.04 8.10 15.00
N ASP A 130 -6.85 9.10 15.30
CA ASP A 130 -7.96 9.58 14.46
C ASP A 130 -7.56 9.87 13.00
N THR A 131 -6.29 10.23 12.76
CA THR A 131 -5.73 10.41 11.42
C THR A 131 -4.51 9.53 11.23
N SER A 132 -4.31 9.06 9.99
CA SER A 132 -3.09 8.35 9.62
C SER A 132 -2.02 9.35 9.18
N THR A 133 -0.89 9.39 9.89
CA THR A 133 0.27 10.20 9.49
C THR A 133 1.48 9.28 9.33
N TYR A 134 2.18 9.34 8.21
CA TYR A 134 3.33 8.47 7.96
C TYR A 134 4.39 9.14 7.08
N ILE A 135 5.63 8.77 7.34
CA ILE A 135 6.85 9.18 6.66
C ILE A 135 7.52 7.88 6.22
N ILE A 136 7.53 7.61 4.91
CA ILE A 136 8.03 6.35 4.36
C ILE A 136 9.16 6.67 3.39
N LYS A 137 10.39 6.31 3.77
CA LYS A 137 11.55 6.41 2.87
C LYS A 137 11.37 5.45 1.70
N ARG A 138 11.59 5.92 0.49
CA ARG A 138 11.67 5.06 -0.69
C ARG A 138 13.12 4.63 -0.93
N PRO A 139 13.44 3.33 -0.80
CA PRO A 139 14.80 2.84 -1.07
C PRO A 139 15.14 2.96 -2.56
N ASP A 140 16.44 2.98 -2.86
CA ASP A 140 16.96 2.97 -4.24
C ASP A 140 16.35 4.06 -5.14
N SER A 141 15.94 5.18 -4.53
CA SER A 141 15.41 6.33 -5.24
C SER A 141 16.53 7.28 -5.60
N ALA A 142 16.70 7.55 -6.90
CA ALA A 142 17.69 8.51 -7.40
C ALA A 142 17.44 9.95 -6.89
N LEU A 143 16.21 10.26 -6.48
CA LEU A 143 15.83 11.59 -5.97
C LEU A 143 15.72 11.61 -4.44
N HIS A 144 16.16 10.57 -3.74
CA HIS A 144 16.04 10.45 -2.28
C HIS A 144 14.60 10.63 -1.79
N GLU A 145 13.66 10.00 -2.49
CA GLU A 145 12.24 10.19 -2.25
C GLU A 145 11.81 9.71 -0.87
N VAL A 146 11.08 10.56 -0.17
CA VAL A 146 10.32 10.22 1.04
C VAL A 146 8.85 10.53 0.79
N VAL A 147 8.00 9.55 1.05
CA VAL A 147 6.55 9.67 0.92
C VAL A 147 5.98 10.14 2.25
N LEU A 148 5.35 11.32 2.23
CA LEU A 148 4.64 11.91 3.34
C LEU A 148 3.15 11.70 3.13
N GLY A 149 2.49 11.07 4.08
CA GLY A 149 1.04 10.87 4.02
C GLY A 149 0.39 10.86 5.40
N GLY A 150 -0.91 10.65 5.48
CA GLY A 150 -1.80 10.72 4.33
C GLY A 150 -3.26 10.85 4.73
N PHE A 151 -4.12 10.65 3.74
CA PHE A 151 -5.56 10.55 3.91
C PHE A 151 -6.05 9.13 3.60
N TYR A 152 -7.16 8.78 4.24
CA TYR A 152 -7.86 7.51 4.05
C TYR A 152 -9.37 7.79 3.91
N GLN A 153 -9.81 8.09 2.69
CA GLN A 153 -11.16 8.56 2.40
C GLN A 153 -11.95 7.45 1.68
N GLY A 154 -12.61 6.60 2.47
CA GLY A 154 -13.46 5.53 1.96
C GLY A 154 -14.64 6.07 1.16
N GLY A 155 -14.99 5.40 0.06
CA GLY A 155 -16.07 5.79 -0.85
C GLY A 155 -15.69 6.93 -1.80
N ASN A 156 -14.52 7.54 -1.64
CA ASN A 156 -14.05 8.60 -2.53
C ASN A 156 -13.22 8.01 -3.69
N SER A 157 -13.62 8.30 -4.93
CA SER A 157 -12.95 7.90 -6.17
C SER A 157 -12.26 9.05 -6.92
N ASP A 158 -12.28 10.25 -6.34
CA ASP A 158 -11.74 11.45 -6.99
C ASP A 158 -10.21 11.33 -7.19
N PRO A 159 -9.72 11.37 -8.44
CA PRO A 159 -8.30 11.24 -8.74
C PRO A 159 -7.52 12.55 -8.54
N ASN A 160 -8.20 13.68 -8.27
CA ASN A 160 -7.54 14.97 -8.16
C ASN A 160 -6.74 15.09 -6.86
N THR A 161 -5.81 16.06 -6.83
CA THR A 161 -5.06 16.43 -5.63
C THR A 161 -5.49 17.79 -5.10
N TYR A 162 -5.48 17.96 -3.78
CA TYR A 162 -5.95 19.16 -3.11
C TYR A 162 -4.84 19.86 -2.31
N GLY A 163 -4.77 21.19 -2.41
CA GLY A 163 -3.70 22.00 -1.81
C GLY A 163 -3.77 22.06 -0.29
N ASP A 164 -4.97 22.16 0.27
CA ASP A 164 -5.25 22.10 1.71
C ASP A 164 -4.86 20.74 2.32
N GLU A 165 -5.17 19.63 1.63
CA GLU A 165 -4.70 18.29 2.03
C GLU A 165 -3.17 18.19 2.00
N SER A 166 -2.52 18.78 1.00
CA SER A 166 -1.05 18.79 0.89
C SER A 166 -0.41 19.57 2.04
N LYS A 167 -0.94 20.76 2.34
CA LYS A 167 -0.49 21.58 3.48
C LYS A 167 -0.67 20.83 4.80
N ASN A 168 -1.84 20.22 5.00
CA ASN A 168 -2.13 19.42 6.19
C ASN A 168 -1.17 18.23 6.35
N ILE A 169 -0.85 17.51 5.27
CA ILE A 169 0.13 16.41 5.28
C ILE A 169 1.51 16.93 5.71
N LEU A 170 1.98 18.03 5.12
CA LEU A 170 3.29 18.61 5.46
C LEU A 170 3.36 19.03 6.94
N GLU A 171 2.32 19.70 7.45
CA GLU A 171 2.24 20.12 8.85
C GLU A 171 2.22 18.94 9.83
N ARG A 172 1.41 17.91 9.56
CA ARG A 172 1.33 16.73 10.45
C ARG A 172 2.62 15.92 10.43
N THR A 173 3.21 15.71 9.26
CA THR A 173 4.42 14.88 9.12
C THR A 173 5.65 15.55 9.72
N THR A 174 5.81 16.86 9.56
CA THR A 174 6.91 17.60 10.20
C THR A 174 6.74 17.75 11.71
N ARG A 175 5.50 17.81 12.21
CA ARG A 175 5.22 17.75 13.65
C ARG A 175 5.55 16.37 14.25
N LEU A 176 5.14 15.30 13.56
CA LEU A 176 5.43 13.92 13.99
C LEU A 176 6.93 13.62 13.94
N PHE A 177 7.61 14.11 12.90
CA PHE A 177 9.01 13.80 12.66
C PHE A 177 9.83 15.07 12.34
N PRO A 178 10.19 15.85 13.38
CA PRO A 178 10.86 17.15 13.21
C PRO A 178 12.20 17.11 12.48
N LYS A 179 12.84 15.94 12.40
CA LYS A 179 14.05 15.72 11.60
C LYS A 179 13.87 16.06 10.12
N LEU A 180 12.63 15.97 9.60
CA LEU A 180 12.31 16.43 8.25
C LEU A 180 12.76 17.87 8.00
N LEU A 181 12.74 18.73 9.02
CA LEU A 181 13.14 20.13 8.94
C LEU A 181 14.47 20.41 9.64
N THR A 182 14.64 19.92 10.86
CA THR A 182 15.80 20.25 11.71
C THR A 182 17.13 19.73 11.17
N GLU A 183 17.10 18.64 10.40
CA GLU A 183 18.27 18.04 9.76
C GLU A 183 18.28 18.26 8.24
N ASN A 184 17.37 19.08 7.69
CA ASN A 184 17.29 19.34 6.27
C ASN A 184 18.40 20.32 5.83
N PRO A 185 19.25 19.95 4.86
CA PRO A 185 20.33 20.80 4.39
C PRO A 185 19.86 22.08 3.68
N LEU A 186 18.60 22.14 3.25
CA LEU A 186 18.05 23.29 2.52
C LEU A 186 17.37 24.33 3.43
N GLY A 187 17.22 24.03 4.73
CA GLY A 187 16.61 24.94 5.71
C GLY A 187 15.65 24.22 6.67
N THR A 188 15.12 24.97 7.63
CA THR A 188 14.32 24.43 8.74
C THR A 188 12.83 24.79 8.67
N THR A 189 12.34 25.27 7.52
CA THR A 189 10.93 25.67 7.33
C THR A 189 10.21 24.73 6.37
N LEU A 190 8.88 24.76 6.35
CA LEU A 190 8.10 23.92 5.41
C LEU A 190 8.45 24.22 3.95
N GLU A 191 8.71 25.48 3.62
CA GLU A 191 9.07 25.95 2.29
C GLU A 191 10.44 25.42 1.83
N SER A 192 11.30 25.03 2.78
CA SER A 192 12.61 24.44 2.49
C SER A 192 12.55 22.94 2.15
N LEU A 193 11.39 22.28 2.31
CA LEU A 193 11.19 20.90 1.89
C LEU A 193 11.03 20.86 0.36
N PRO A 194 11.98 20.27 -0.39
CA PRO A 194 11.85 20.17 -1.84
C PRO A 194 10.78 19.14 -2.22
N VAL A 195 9.57 19.62 -2.48
CA VAL A 195 8.45 18.80 -2.99
C VAL A 195 8.74 18.39 -4.43
N ILE A 196 8.77 17.09 -4.68
CA ILE A 196 8.94 16.51 -6.01
C ILE A 196 7.59 16.42 -6.73
N ARG A 197 6.55 15.96 -6.02
CA ARG A 197 5.19 15.79 -6.57
C ARG A 197 4.15 15.56 -5.47
N VAL A 198 2.89 15.80 -5.82
CA VAL A 198 1.72 15.42 -5.04
C VAL A 198 0.95 14.36 -5.82
N VAL A 199 0.48 13.31 -5.13
CA VAL A 199 -0.19 12.17 -5.77
C VAL A 199 -1.43 11.78 -5.00
N ALA A 200 -2.54 11.59 -5.71
CA ALA A 200 -3.72 10.90 -5.19
C ALA A 200 -3.80 9.49 -5.79
N GLY A 201 -3.96 8.49 -4.92
CA GLY A 201 -4.15 7.09 -5.31
C GLY A 201 -5.45 6.54 -4.77
N ILE A 202 -6.05 5.59 -5.48
CA ILE A 202 -7.31 4.95 -5.09
C ILE A 202 -7.04 3.50 -4.69
N ARG A 203 -7.07 3.22 -3.38
CA ARG A 203 -6.89 1.88 -2.85
C ARG A 203 -8.07 0.99 -3.25
N PRO A 204 -7.83 -0.28 -3.64
CA PRO A 204 -8.88 -1.23 -3.98
C PRO A 204 -9.42 -1.90 -2.71
N THR A 205 -10.23 -1.19 -1.95
CA THR A 205 -10.78 -1.67 -0.68
C THR A 205 -12.00 -2.54 -0.91
N ARG A 206 -12.20 -3.56 -0.07
CA ARG A 206 -13.37 -4.42 -0.09
C ARG A 206 -13.90 -4.66 1.31
N GLN A 207 -15.21 -4.55 1.50
CA GLN A 207 -15.85 -4.91 2.76
C GLN A 207 -15.67 -6.41 3.04
N GLY A 208 -15.19 -6.75 4.23
CA GLY A 208 -14.84 -8.13 4.59
C GLY A 208 -13.44 -8.56 4.14
N GLY A 209 -12.61 -7.63 3.64
CA GLY A 209 -11.23 -7.91 3.25
C GLY A 209 -11.08 -8.46 1.83
N ALA A 210 -9.86 -8.88 1.50
CA ALA A 210 -9.53 -9.46 0.21
C ALA A 210 -10.39 -10.70 -0.09
N ARG A 211 -10.78 -10.87 -1.36
CA ARG A 211 -11.44 -12.07 -1.87
C ARG A 211 -10.38 -12.96 -2.52
N ILE A 212 -10.14 -14.13 -1.95
CA ILE A 212 -9.24 -15.16 -2.46
C ILE A 212 -10.02 -16.48 -2.48
N GLU A 213 -10.57 -16.84 -3.64
CA GLU A 213 -11.40 -18.04 -3.80
C GLU A 213 -11.50 -18.44 -5.27
N THR A 214 -11.90 -19.69 -5.52
CA THR A 214 -12.16 -20.22 -6.87
C THR A 214 -13.65 -20.25 -7.16
N GLU A 215 -14.03 -19.79 -8.35
CA GLU A 215 -15.36 -19.91 -8.94
C GLU A 215 -15.26 -20.81 -10.18
N THR A 216 -16.06 -21.88 -10.21
CA THR A 216 -16.22 -22.74 -11.41
C THR A 216 -17.56 -22.43 -12.06
N ARG A 217 -17.55 -21.99 -13.31
CA ARG A 217 -18.77 -21.71 -14.07
C ARG A 217 -19.33 -22.97 -14.73
N ASN A 218 -20.59 -22.89 -15.15
CA ASN A 218 -21.33 -23.99 -15.80
C ASN A 218 -20.63 -24.57 -17.05
N GLY A 219 -19.70 -23.83 -17.68
CA GLY A 219 -18.87 -24.29 -18.80
C GLY A 219 -17.53 -24.91 -18.41
N GLY A 220 -17.28 -25.18 -17.12
CA GLY A 220 -16.00 -25.69 -16.61
C GLY A 220 -14.88 -24.64 -16.53
N GLN A 221 -15.18 -23.39 -16.84
CA GLN A 221 -14.24 -22.27 -16.74
C GLN A 221 -13.91 -22.00 -15.27
N ILE A 222 -12.61 -21.93 -14.96
CA ILE A 222 -12.09 -21.68 -13.63
C ILE A 222 -11.68 -20.21 -13.51
N ILE A 223 -12.25 -19.51 -12.53
CA ILE A 223 -11.86 -18.15 -12.18
C ILE A 223 -11.34 -18.15 -10.75
N VAL A 224 -10.11 -17.69 -10.56
CA VAL A 224 -9.54 -17.48 -9.23
C VAL A 224 -9.56 -16.00 -8.92
N HIS A 225 -10.36 -15.60 -7.95
CA HIS A 225 -10.43 -14.23 -7.48
C HIS A 225 -9.25 -13.93 -6.56
N ASN A 226 -8.59 -12.78 -6.77
CA ASN A 226 -7.54 -12.28 -5.90
C ASN A 226 -7.49 -10.75 -5.97
N TYR A 227 -8.40 -10.09 -5.25
CA TYR A 227 -8.55 -8.63 -5.25
C TYR A 227 -9.10 -8.13 -3.90
N GLY A 228 -9.11 -6.80 -3.70
CA GLY A 228 -9.70 -6.19 -2.50
C GLY A 228 -8.72 -5.99 -1.34
N ALA A 229 -7.42 -5.91 -1.61
CA ALA A 229 -6.36 -5.78 -0.60
C ALA A 229 -6.30 -4.41 0.11
N GLY A 230 -7.14 -3.43 -0.26
CA GLY A 230 -7.13 -2.10 0.35
C GLY A 230 -5.75 -1.44 0.28
N GLY A 231 -5.27 -0.95 1.44
CA GLY A 231 -3.95 -0.33 1.58
C GLY A 231 -2.78 -1.30 1.71
N GLU A 232 -3.01 -2.60 1.76
CA GLU A 232 -2.04 -3.61 2.20
C GLU A 232 -1.50 -4.48 1.05
N GLY A 233 -1.85 -4.17 -0.20
CA GLY A 233 -1.52 -5.02 -1.35
C GLY A 233 -0.04 -5.35 -1.52
N TYR A 234 0.88 -4.45 -1.14
CA TYR A 234 2.31 -4.76 -1.17
C TYR A 234 2.78 -5.63 0.00
N LEU A 235 2.13 -5.49 1.16
CA LEU A 235 2.47 -6.26 2.37
C LEU A 235 2.00 -7.71 2.22
N CYS A 236 0.74 -7.89 1.81
CA CYS A 236 0.09 -9.19 1.78
C CYS A 236 0.15 -9.87 0.39
N GLY A 237 0.49 -9.12 -0.67
CA GLY A 237 0.31 -9.58 -2.06
C GLY A 237 1.02 -10.89 -2.41
N LEU A 238 2.21 -11.14 -1.86
CA LEU A 238 2.91 -12.41 -2.08
C LEU A 238 2.14 -13.60 -1.47
N GLY A 239 1.69 -13.47 -0.22
CA GLY A 239 0.87 -14.48 0.44
C GLY A 239 -0.46 -14.71 -0.29
N MET A 240 -1.12 -13.62 -0.68
CA MET A 240 -2.36 -13.69 -1.48
C MET A 240 -2.15 -14.40 -2.81
N SER A 241 -1.03 -14.14 -3.50
CA SER A 241 -0.69 -14.82 -4.76
C SER A 241 -0.41 -16.31 -4.56
N HIS A 242 0.23 -16.68 -3.46
CA HIS A 242 0.52 -18.08 -3.15
C HIS A 242 -0.77 -18.85 -2.92
N GLU A 243 -1.68 -18.33 -2.10
CA GLU A 243 -2.98 -18.94 -1.84
C GLU A 243 -3.82 -19.07 -3.11
N ALA A 244 -3.88 -18.02 -3.94
CA ALA A 244 -4.58 -18.06 -5.22
C ALA A 244 -4.02 -19.15 -6.16
N VAL A 245 -2.70 -19.34 -6.21
CA VAL A 245 -2.09 -20.40 -7.02
C VAL A 245 -2.43 -21.77 -6.47
N GLN A 246 -2.41 -21.98 -5.15
CA GLN A 246 -2.79 -23.25 -4.53
C GLN A 246 -4.23 -23.64 -4.89
N LEU A 247 -5.15 -22.68 -4.83
CA LEU A 247 -6.55 -22.85 -5.19
C LEU A 247 -6.78 -23.16 -6.69
N ALA A 248 -5.83 -22.81 -7.55
CA ALA A 248 -5.92 -23.06 -8.99
C ALA A 248 -5.41 -24.45 -9.39
N ILE A 249 -4.53 -25.04 -8.59
CA ILE A 249 -3.87 -26.33 -8.86
C ILE A 249 -4.40 -27.48 -8.01
N SER A 250 -5.27 -27.20 -7.04
CA SER A 250 -6.01 -28.18 -6.24
C SER A 250 -7.14 -28.81 -7.04
#